data_AF-A0A4Q3VS91-F1
#
_entry.id   AF-A0A4Q3VS91-F1
#
_cell.length_a   1.000
_cell.length_b   1.000
_cell.length_c   1.000
_cell.angle_alpha   90.00
_cell.angle_beta   90.00
_cell.angle_gamma   90.00
#
_symmetry.space_group_name_H-M   'P 1'
#
loop_
_entity.id
_entity.type
_entity.pdbx_description
1 polymer ?
#
loop_
_entity_poly.entity_id
_entity_poly.type
_entity_poly.pdbx_seq_one_letter_code
_entity_poly.pdbx_strand_id
1 'polypeptide(L)'
;MKLIVLPALVATLAFTSCADNANKKATTETTTASNMDSSAAMDAPIAETPAAPAPDSATMMKNWQEYMAPGDMHKMMESWSGKWTGDVIMWQAPGAPADTMKGTAVNKMTLGGRYMTSTHTSTMMGMPFEGHSTMGYDNAKKLFVNTWIDNAGTGIMYLEGPYDAATKTITLTGKCVDPSAGNGKEMTVRQVIKEIDPKHQVMEMYGPGPDGKEFKMMEVHSMRS
;
A
#
# COMPACT_ATOMS: atom_id res chain seq x y z
N MET A 1 7.33 -59.59 -2.05
CA MET A 1 8.69 -59.39 -1.53
C MET A 1 8.87 -57.90 -1.23
N LYS A 2 9.00 -57.59 0.07
CA LYS A 2 9.36 -56.33 0.75
C LYS A 2 8.59 -55.03 0.45
N LEU A 3 7.53 -54.84 1.27
CA LEU A 3 7.17 -53.57 1.91
C LEU A 3 8.35 -53.05 2.78
N ILE A 4 8.55 -51.74 2.83
CA ILE A 4 9.21 -51.03 3.95
C ILE A 4 8.41 -49.74 4.24
N VAL A 5 8.19 -49.49 5.53
CA VAL A 5 7.24 -48.57 6.17
C VAL A 5 8.00 -47.66 7.16
N LEU A 6 7.61 -46.37 7.23
CA LEU A 6 7.78 -45.35 8.32
C LEU A 6 9.21 -44.88 8.71
N PRO A 7 9.39 -43.77 9.49
CA PRO A 7 8.39 -42.82 10.03
C PRO A 7 8.68 -41.31 9.91
N ALA A 8 7.64 -40.55 10.27
CA ALA A 8 7.60 -39.10 10.49
C ALA A 8 8.49 -38.61 11.65
N LEU A 9 8.98 -37.37 11.55
CA LEU A 9 9.57 -36.62 12.66
C LEU A 9 8.96 -35.22 12.71
N VAL A 10 8.26 -34.93 13.80
CA VAL A 10 7.73 -33.62 14.20
C VAL A 10 8.85 -32.85 14.88
N ALA A 11 9.11 -31.61 14.47
CA ALA A 11 10.06 -30.72 15.12
C ALA A 11 9.33 -29.47 15.66
N THR A 12 9.11 -29.46 16.97
CA THR A 12 8.68 -28.30 17.78
C THR A 12 9.93 -27.51 18.16
N LEU A 13 9.95 -26.20 17.87
CA LEU A 13 10.99 -25.27 18.35
C LEU A 13 10.34 -24.33 19.37
N ALA A 14 10.74 -24.51 20.64
CA ALA A 14 10.45 -23.61 21.74
C ALA A 14 11.57 -22.54 21.82
N PHE A 15 11.18 -21.28 21.96
CA PHE A 15 12.10 -20.18 22.27
C PHE A 15 12.46 -20.22 23.76
N THR A 16 13.73 -20.48 24.07
CA THR A 16 14.31 -20.26 25.39
C THR A 16 15.06 -18.92 25.41
N SER A 17 14.56 -17.98 26.21
CA SER A 17 15.28 -16.78 26.62
C SER A 17 16.36 -17.14 27.64
N CYS A 18 17.57 -16.59 27.49
CA CYS A 18 18.55 -16.53 28.56
C CYS A 18 18.85 -15.08 28.90
N ALA A 19 18.65 -14.74 30.17
CA ALA A 19 19.13 -13.52 30.79
C ALA A 19 20.55 -13.72 31.36
N ASP A 20 21.27 -12.60 31.41
CA ASP A 20 22.35 -12.18 32.31
C ASP A 20 23.63 -13.03 32.49
N ASN A 21 24.78 -12.36 32.28
CA ASN A 21 25.87 -12.40 33.26
C ASN A 21 26.92 -11.27 33.11
N ALA A 22 27.00 -10.45 34.15
CA ALA A 22 28.19 -10.03 34.93
C ALA A 22 29.54 -9.62 34.25
N ASN A 23 29.79 -8.31 34.29
CA ASN A 23 30.90 -7.56 34.95
C ASN A 23 32.33 -8.17 35.11
N LYS A 24 33.36 -7.44 34.61
CA LYS A 24 34.73 -7.18 35.13
C LYS A 24 35.55 -6.49 34.02
N LYS A 25 36.54 -5.59 34.18
CA LYS A 25 37.14 -4.74 35.24
C LYS A 25 38.24 -3.89 34.53
N ALA A 26 38.70 -2.78 35.15
CA ALA A 26 40.01 -2.08 34.99
C ALA A 26 40.13 -1.06 33.83
N THR A 27 40.76 0.13 33.94
CA THR A 27 41.41 0.93 35.01
C THR A 27 41.49 2.40 34.55
N THR A 28 41.53 3.29 35.53
CA THR A 28 41.69 4.75 35.57
C THR A 28 42.84 5.37 34.76
N GLU A 29 42.59 6.50 34.10
CA GLU A 29 43.52 7.65 34.06
C GLU A 29 42.74 8.96 34.27
N THR A 30 43.24 9.75 35.22
CA THR A 30 42.74 11.05 35.70
C THR A 30 43.26 12.16 34.80
N THR A 31 42.47 13.20 34.47
CA THR A 31 42.89 14.62 34.42
C THR A 31 41.68 15.57 34.33
N THR A 32 41.48 16.31 35.43
CA THR A 32 41.02 17.71 35.57
C THR A 32 39.58 18.12 35.25
N ALA A 33 38.98 18.71 36.29
CA ALA A 33 37.66 19.33 36.37
C ALA A 33 37.56 20.67 35.62
N SER A 34 36.38 20.97 35.10
CA SER A 34 35.75 22.29 35.25
C SER A 34 34.23 22.11 35.29
N ASN A 35 33.62 22.65 36.34
CA ASN A 35 32.20 22.66 36.61
C ASN A 35 31.53 23.89 35.97
N MET A 36 30.25 23.71 35.63
CA MET A 36 29.17 24.69 35.59
C MET A 36 29.20 25.78 34.51
N ASP A 37 28.27 25.64 33.55
CA ASP A 37 27.28 26.71 33.38
C ASP A 37 25.87 26.10 33.25
N SER A 38 24.92 26.72 33.92
CA SER A 38 23.55 26.29 34.14
C SER A 38 22.63 27.01 33.16
N SER A 39 21.83 26.27 32.40
CA SER A 39 20.65 26.80 31.74
C SER A 39 19.52 25.81 31.88
N ALA A 40 18.81 25.92 33.00
CA ALA A 40 17.52 25.31 33.22
C ALA A 40 16.51 25.88 32.20
N ALA A 41 16.10 25.06 31.24
CA ALA A 41 14.88 25.25 30.47
C ALA A 41 13.86 24.23 30.98
N MET A 42 12.66 24.74 31.25
CA MET A 42 11.58 24.09 31.98
C MET A 42 11.11 22.80 31.30
N ASP A 43 11.20 21.70 32.06
CA ASP A 43 10.52 20.46 31.75
C ASP A 43 9.05 20.63 32.15
N ALA A 44 8.22 21.05 31.18
CA ALA A 44 6.77 21.09 31.37
C ALA A 44 6.23 19.65 31.28
N PRO A 45 5.50 19.15 32.29
CA PRO A 45 4.98 17.80 32.23
C PRO A 45 3.96 17.72 31.09
N ILE A 46 4.23 16.82 30.13
CA ILE A 46 3.23 16.40 29.14
C ILE A 46 2.08 15.80 29.96
N ALA A 47 0.92 16.48 29.95
CA ALA A 47 -0.28 15.95 30.55
C ALA A 47 -0.65 14.66 29.81
N GLU A 48 -0.39 13.52 30.44
CA GLU A 48 -0.88 12.22 29.99
C GLU A 48 -2.41 12.28 29.98
N THR A 49 -2.99 12.38 28.79
CA THR A 49 -4.41 12.07 28.63
C THR A 49 -4.58 10.60 29.06
N PRO A 50 -5.46 10.27 30.02
CA PRO A 50 -5.64 8.89 30.44
C PRO A 50 -5.95 8.02 29.23
N ALA A 51 -5.05 7.07 28.92
CA ALA A 51 -5.29 6.10 27.87
C ALA A 51 -6.58 5.34 28.22
N ALA A 52 -7.50 5.24 27.26
CA ALA A 52 -8.67 4.40 27.43
C ALA A 52 -8.22 2.99 27.83
N PRO A 53 -8.90 2.32 28.78
CA PRO A 53 -8.49 0.99 29.20
C PRO A 53 -8.47 0.05 27.99
N ALA A 54 -7.38 -0.70 27.86
CA ALA A 54 -7.22 -1.67 26.79
C ALA A 54 -8.35 -2.74 26.87
N PRO A 55 -8.87 -3.21 25.73
CA PRO A 55 -9.87 -4.28 25.71
C PRO A 55 -9.34 -5.56 26.35
N ASP A 56 -10.22 -6.38 26.91
CA ASP A 56 -9.86 -7.69 27.45
C ASP A 56 -9.33 -8.63 26.35
N SER A 57 -8.66 -9.73 26.76
CA SER A 57 -8.04 -10.67 25.83
C SER A 57 -9.00 -11.33 24.85
N ALA A 58 -10.25 -11.59 25.26
CA ALA A 58 -11.25 -12.17 24.37
C ALA A 58 -11.70 -11.16 23.32
N THR A 59 -11.90 -9.90 23.72
CA THR A 59 -12.20 -8.79 22.81
C THR A 59 -11.06 -8.53 21.83
N MET A 60 -9.80 -8.53 22.29
CA MET A 60 -8.63 -8.40 21.41
C MET A 60 -8.56 -9.52 20.37
N MET A 61 -8.77 -10.78 20.78
CA MET A 61 -8.76 -11.92 19.86
C MET A 61 -9.87 -11.83 18.83
N LYS A 62 -11.08 -11.44 19.24
CA LYS A 62 -12.22 -11.23 18.33
C LYS A 62 -11.91 -10.13 17.30
N ASN A 63 -11.43 -8.97 17.76
CA ASN A 63 -11.07 -7.86 16.86
C ASN A 63 -10.00 -8.28 15.84
N TRP A 64 -9.00 -9.04 16.27
CA TRP A 64 -7.96 -9.58 15.38
C TRP A 64 -8.53 -10.54 14.34
N GLN A 65 -9.40 -11.46 14.76
CA GLN A 65 -10.07 -12.41 13.86
C GLN A 65 -10.90 -11.70 12.79
N GLU A 66 -11.69 -10.69 13.18
CA GLU A 66 -12.49 -9.89 12.26
C GLU A 66 -11.62 -9.07 11.31
N TYR A 67 -10.54 -8.48 11.80
CA TYR A 67 -9.60 -7.71 10.98
C TYR A 67 -8.93 -8.58 9.90
N MET A 68 -8.47 -9.78 10.27
CA MET A 68 -7.68 -10.63 9.36
C MET A 68 -8.52 -11.47 8.38
N ALA A 69 -9.84 -11.54 8.54
CA ALA A 69 -10.70 -12.41 7.75
C ALA A 69 -11.07 -11.78 6.40
N PRO A 70 -10.78 -12.43 5.25
CA PRO A 70 -11.30 -11.98 3.97
C PRO A 70 -12.84 -11.94 3.95
N GLY A 71 -13.39 -10.80 3.54
CA GLY A 71 -14.83 -10.54 3.45
C GLY A 71 -15.30 -10.33 2.01
N ASP A 72 -16.47 -9.72 1.84
CA ASP A 72 -17.08 -9.56 0.51
C ASP A 72 -16.29 -8.64 -0.43
N MET A 73 -15.64 -7.59 0.09
CA MET A 73 -14.72 -6.76 -0.71
C MET A 73 -13.51 -7.56 -1.22
N HIS A 74 -13.05 -8.55 -0.46
CA HIS A 74 -11.95 -9.42 -0.87
C HIS A 74 -12.40 -10.42 -1.95
N LYS A 75 -13.62 -10.95 -1.85
CA LYS A 75 -14.23 -11.78 -2.90
C LYS A 75 -14.46 -10.98 -4.19
N MET A 76 -14.85 -9.71 -4.07
CA MET A 76 -14.96 -8.80 -5.22
C MET A 76 -13.59 -8.63 -5.90
N MET A 77 -12.53 -8.34 -5.14
CA MET A 77 -11.16 -8.28 -5.70
C MET A 77 -10.73 -9.62 -6.32
N GLU A 78 -11.02 -10.74 -5.66
CA GLU A 78 -10.71 -12.07 -6.19
C GLU A 78 -11.38 -12.30 -7.55
N SER A 79 -12.62 -11.84 -7.71
CA SER A 79 -13.35 -11.91 -8.97
C SER A 79 -12.65 -11.18 -10.11
N TRP A 80 -11.72 -10.26 -9.84
CA TRP A 80 -10.94 -9.52 -10.83
C TRP A 80 -9.62 -10.21 -11.23
N SER A 81 -9.28 -11.33 -10.62
CA SER A 81 -8.08 -12.11 -10.95
C SER A 81 -8.09 -12.54 -12.42
N GLY A 82 -6.90 -12.58 -13.03
CA GLY A 82 -6.73 -12.99 -14.42
C GLY A 82 -5.97 -11.96 -15.25
N LYS A 83 -5.98 -12.17 -16.57
CA LYS A 83 -5.30 -11.33 -17.54
C LYS A 83 -6.26 -10.30 -18.14
N TRP A 84 -5.81 -9.07 -18.18
CA TRP A 84 -6.53 -7.92 -18.72
C TRP A 84 -5.75 -7.28 -19.85
N THR A 85 -6.46 -6.70 -20.81
CA THR A 85 -5.92 -5.80 -21.82
C THR A 85 -6.57 -4.44 -21.65
N GLY A 86 -5.76 -3.39 -21.60
CA GLY A 86 -6.20 -2.03 -21.36
C GLY A 86 -5.95 -1.14 -22.57
N ASP A 87 -6.94 -0.34 -22.94
CA ASP A 87 -6.75 0.85 -23.77
C ASP A 87 -6.53 2.04 -22.85
N VAL A 88 -5.30 2.56 -22.83
CA VAL A 88 -4.85 3.66 -21.98
C VAL A 88 -4.89 4.95 -22.79
N ILE A 89 -5.52 5.97 -22.22
CA ILE A 89 -5.67 7.30 -22.79
C ILE A 89 -5.10 8.28 -21.77
N MET A 90 -4.19 9.16 -22.19
CA MET A 90 -3.53 10.14 -21.33
C MET A 90 -3.65 11.54 -21.89
N TRP A 91 -3.75 12.53 -20.99
CA TRP A 91 -3.79 13.95 -21.33
C TRP A 91 -2.74 14.70 -20.51
N GLN A 92 -1.93 15.51 -21.19
CA GLN A 92 -0.89 16.32 -20.54
C GLN A 92 -1.43 17.63 -19.93
N ALA A 93 -2.56 18.12 -20.44
CA ALA A 93 -3.23 19.32 -19.96
C ALA A 93 -4.72 19.31 -20.34
N PRO A 94 -5.56 20.11 -19.65
CA PRO A 94 -6.95 20.28 -20.05
C PRO A 94 -7.09 20.70 -21.52
N GLY A 95 -7.82 19.92 -22.31
CA GLY A 95 -8.07 20.21 -23.73
C GLY A 95 -6.92 19.87 -24.69
N ALA A 96 -5.79 19.35 -24.22
CA ALA A 96 -4.73 18.85 -25.08
C ALA A 96 -5.17 17.58 -25.85
N PRO A 97 -4.56 17.27 -27.01
CA PRO A 97 -4.73 15.97 -27.66
C PRO A 97 -4.38 14.83 -26.71
N ALA A 98 -5.09 13.70 -26.85
CA ALA A 98 -4.84 12.52 -26.05
C ALA A 98 -3.75 11.64 -26.68
N ASP A 99 -2.86 11.11 -25.85
CA ASP A 99 -1.97 10.01 -26.21
C ASP A 99 -2.66 8.68 -25.89
N THR A 100 -2.61 7.73 -26.82
CA THR A 100 -3.24 6.41 -26.63
C THR A 100 -2.23 5.29 -26.73
N MET A 101 -2.31 4.31 -25.83
CA MET A 101 -1.47 3.11 -25.86
C MET A 101 -2.24 1.89 -25.37
N LYS A 102 -1.73 0.71 -25.72
CA LYS A 102 -2.26 -0.56 -25.19
C LYS A 102 -1.39 -1.06 -24.05
N GLY A 103 -2.02 -1.57 -23.01
CA GLY A 103 -1.36 -2.23 -21.89
C GLY A 103 -1.93 -3.61 -21.63
N THR A 104 -1.21 -4.41 -20.87
CA THR A 104 -1.75 -5.62 -20.26
C THR A 104 -1.55 -5.58 -18.76
N ALA A 105 -2.46 -6.22 -18.03
CA ALA A 105 -2.33 -6.40 -16.59
C ALA A 105 -2.59 -7.87 -16.22
N VAL A 106 -1.87 -8.37 -15.22
CA VAL A 106 -2.12 -9.68 -14.63
C VAL A 106 -2.40 -9.50 -13.15
N ASN A 107 -3.64 -9.79 -12.76
CA ASN A 107 -4.13 -9.63 -11.40
C ASN A 107 -4.13 -10.98 -10.69
N LYS A 108 -3.61 -11.03 -9.46
CA LYS A 108 -3.55 -12.24 -8.65
C LYS A 108 -3.81 -11.93 -7.17
N MET A 109 -4.69 -12.70 -6.55
CA MET A 109 -4.81 -12.71 -5.08
C MET A 109 -3.60 -13.38 -4.42
N THR A 110 -3.09 -12.76 -3.37
CA THR A 110 -1.93 -13.19 -2.59
C THR A 110 -2.23 -13.18 -1.10
N LEU A 111 -1.31 -13.73 -0.29
CA LEU A 111 -1.38 -13.73 1.18
C LEU A 111 -2.70 -14.31 1.74
N GLY A 112 -3.17 -15.40 1.12
CA GLY A 112 -4.41 -16.08 1.52
C GLY A 112 -5.67 -15.29 1.19
N GLY A 113 -5.69 -14.57 0.07
CA GLY A 113 -6.88 -13.84 -0.41
C GLY A 113 -7.05 -12.45 0.20
N ARG A 114 -5.99 -11.86 0.76
CA ARG A 114 -6.06 -10.55 1.45
C ARG A 114 -5.69 -9.38 0.55
N TYR A 115 -4.78 -9.59 -0.38
CA TYR A 115 -4.27 -8.54 -1.27
C TYR A 115 -4.27 -9.02 -2.71
N MET A 116 -4.63 -8.15 -3.63
CA MET A 116 -4.46 -8.33 -5.06
C MET A 116 -3.15 -7.65 -5.49
N THR A 117 -2.23 -8.42 -6.05
CA THR A 117 -1.06 -7.88 -6.74
C THR A 117 -1.33 -7.83 -8.23
N SER A 118 -0.94 -6.73 -8.87
CA SER A 118 -1.11 -6.54 -10.31
C SER A 118 0.22 -6.22 -10.95
N THR A 119 0.57 -6.90 -12.04
CA THR A 119 1.73 -6.56 -12.87
C THR A 119 1.24 -6.02 -14.20
N HIS A 120 1.71 -4.83 -14.57
CA HIS A 120 1.29 -4.08 -15.74
C HIS A 120 2.46 -3.96 -16.73
N THR A 121 2.17 -4.13 -18.01
CA THR A 121 3.15 -3.91 -19.08
C THR A 121 2.53 -3.09 -20.21
N SER A 122 3.30 -2.17 -20.78
CA SER A 122 2.90 -1.36 -21.94
C SER A 122 4.12 -0.86 -22.71
N THR A 123 3.89 -0.07 -23.75
CA THR A 123 4.93 0.70 -24.44
C THR A 123 4.54 2.16 -24.40
N MET A 124 5.32 2.96 -23.67
CA MET A 124 5.10 4.39 -23.49
C MET A 124 6.22 5.15 -24.18
N MET A 125 5.88 6.08 -25.08
CA MET A 125 6.87 6.88 -25.84
C MET A 125 7.94 6.03 -26.56
N GLY A 126 7.56 4.83 -27.02
CA GLY A 126 8.48 3.89 -27.68
C GLY A 126 9.39 3.09 -26.74
N MET A 127 9.26 3.26 -25.42
CA MET A 127 10.02 2.54 -24.39
C MET A 127 9.14 1.52 -23.65
N PRO A 128 9.69 0.37 -23.22
CA PRO A 128 8.98 -0.56 -22.36
C PRO A 128 8.58 0.08 -21.03
N PHE A 129 7.30 -0.01 -20.69
CA PHE A 129 6.76 0.41 -19.41
C PHE A 129 6.37 -0.81 -18.57
N GLU A 130 6.73 -0.80 -17.30
CA GLU A 130 6.37 -1.81 -16.31
C GLU A 130 5.90 -1.13 -15.02
N GLY A 131 4.79 -1.61 -14.49
CA GLY A 131 4.23 -1.13 -13.23
C GLY A 131 3.73 -2.28 -12.36
N HIS A 132 3.81 -2.11 -11.05
CA HIS A 132 3.27 -3.05 -10.07
C HIS A 132 2.35 -2.32 -9.10
N SER A 133 1.21 -2.95 -8.83
CA SER A 133 0.26 -2.48 -7.82
C SER A 133 0.01 -3.53 -6.75
N THR A 134 -0.28 -3.07 -5.53
CA THR A 134 -0.87 -3.91 -4.49
C THR A 134 -2.13 -3.23 -3.98
N MET A 135 -3.27 -3.87 -4.19
CA MET A 135 -4.57 -3.42 -3.71
C MET A 135 -5.05 -4.32 -2.56
N GLY A 136 -5.58 -3.72 -1.51
CA GLY A 136 -6.19 -4.41 -0.38
C GLY A 136 -7.43 -3.69 0.11
N TYR A 137 -8.19 -4.36 0.97
CA TYR A 137 -9.30 -3.75 1.70
C TYR A 137 -9.04 -3.86 3.20
N ASP A 138 -8.91 -2.72 3.87
CA ASP A 138 -8.70 -2.66 5.31
C ASP A 138 -10.04 -2.86 6.02
N ASN A 139 -10.21 -4.02 6.67
CA ASN A 139 -11.44 -4.38 7.37
C ASN A 139 -11.73 -3.47 8.58
N ALA A 140 -10.73 -2.83 9.17
CA ALA A 140 -10.91 -1.91 10.30
C ALA A 140 -11.29 -0.51 9.79
N LYS A 141 -10.54 0.03 8.83
CA LYS A 141 -10.82 1.35 8.23
C LYS A 141 -12.03 1.36 7.31
N LYS A 142 -12.43 0.20 6.78
CA LYS A 142 -13.44 0.04 5.72
C LYS A 142 -13.07 0.78 4.43
N LEU A 143 -11.78 0.85 4.11
CA LEU A 143 -11.24 1.53 2.93
C LEU A 143 -10.45 0.55 2.07
N PHE A 144 -10.50 0.77 0.76
CA PHE A 144 -9.49 0.24 -0.13
C PHE A 144 -8.18 0.99 0.07
N VAL A 145 -7.08 0.26 -0.06
CA VAL A 145 -5.71 0.78 -0.08
C VAL A 145 -5.05 0.28 -1.35
N ASN A 146 -4.34 1.15 -2.06
CA ASN A 146 -3.58 0.80 -3.25
C ASN A 146 -2.18 1.42 -3.18
N THR A 147 -1.17 0.62 -3.47
CA THR A 147 0.18 1.12 -3.74
C THR A 147 0.54 0.93 -5.19
N TRP A 148 1.42 1.79 -5.70
CA TRP A 148 1.91 1.74 -7.07
C TRP A 148 3.40 2.08 -7.14
N ILE A 149 4.13 1.32 -7.95
CA ILE A 149 5.51 1.57 -8.37
C ILE A 149 5.63 1.27 -9.87
N ASP A 150 6.54 1.94 -10.56
CA ASP A 150 6.80 1.71 -11.98
C ASP A 150 8.25 2.02 -12.34
N ASN A 151 8.62 1.76 -13.60
CA ASN A 151 9.94 2.05 -14.15
C ASN A 151 10.06 3.44 -14.80
N ALA A 152 9.07 4.32 -14.63
CA ALA A 152 9.10 5.72 -15.07
C ALA A 152 9.51 6.68 -13.93
N GLY A 153 9.62 6.20 -12.69
CA GLY A 153 10.11 6.97 -11.55
C GLY A 153 10.61 6.09 -10.40
N THR A 154 11.05 6.73 -9.32
CA THR A 154 11.51 6.06 -8.09
C THR A 154 10.61 6.32 -6.88
N GLY A 155 9.53 7.09 -7.09
CA GLY A 155 8.53 7.36 -6.06
C GLY A 155 7.57 6.19 -5.89
N ILE A 156 7.05 6.04 -4.67
CA ILE A 156 5.95 5.12 -4.37
C ILE A 156 4.70 5.96 -4.21
N MET A 157 3.63 5.60 -4.92
CA MET A 157 2.33 6.21 -4.74
C MET A 157 1.49 5.36 -3.80
N TYR A 158 0.86 6.01 -2.82
CA TYR A 158 -0.10 5.42 -1.89
C TYR A 158 -1.44 6.12 -2.05
N LEU A 159 -2.51 5.35 -2.20
CA LEU A 159 -3.87 5.86 -2.23
C LEU A 159 -4.77 5.02 -1.32
N GLU A 160 -5.77 5.66 -0.72
CA GLU A 160 -6.84 4.98 0.00
C GLU A 160 -8.20 5.61 -0.28
N GLY A 161 -9.28 4.86 -0.09
CA GLY A 161 -10.61 5.41 -0.21
C GLY A 161 -11.75 4.40 -0.25
N PRO A 162 -13.00 4.88 -0.21
CA PRO A 162 -14.18 4.03 -0.04
C PRO A 162 -14.62 3.38 -1.35
N TYR A 163 -15.45 2.34 -1.19
CA TYR A 163 -16.25 1.77 -2.26
C TYR A 163 -17.71 2.20 -2.12
N ASP A 164 -18.29 2.66 -3.22
CA ASP A 164 -19.70 2.95 -3.37
C ASP A 164 -20.38 1.81 -4.14
N ALA A 165 -21.23 1.06 -3.43
CA ALA A 165 -21.96 -0.07 -4.01
C ALA A 165 -23.05 0.36 -4.99
N ALA A 166 -23.61 1.56 -4.87
CA ALA A 166 -24.68 2.04 -5.75
C ALA A 166 -24.13 2.35 -7.15
N THR A 167 -22.92 2.87 -7.21
CA THR A 167 -22.24 3.24 -8.46
C THR A 167 -21.17 2.24 -8.88
N LYS A 168 -20.94 1.19 -8.08
CA LYS A 168 -19.86 0.19 -8.22
C LYS A 168 -18.49 0.84 -8.44
N THR A 169 -18.19 1.84 -7.62
CA THR A 169 -17.03 2.70 -7.82
C THR A 169 -16.14 2.72 -6.58
N ILE A 170 -14.84 2.51 -6.75
CA ILE A 170 -13.82 2.80 -5.74
C ILE A 170 -13.23 4.17 -6.07
N THR A 171 -13.25 5.09 -5.10
CA THR A 171 -12.59 6.41 -5.24
C THR A 171 -11.43 6.48 -4.28
N LEU A 172 -10.21 6.38 -4.80
CA LEU A 172 -8.96 6.43 -4.05
C LEU A 172 -8.36 7.83 -4.14
N THR A 173 -7.87 8.36 -3.03
CA THR A 173 -7.13 9.63 -3.00
C THR A 173 -5.76 9.39 -2.36
N GLY A 174 -4.75 10.04 -2.90
CA GLY A 174 -3.38 9.87 -2.46
C GLY A 174 -2.51 11.06 -2.81
N LYS A 175 -1.21 10.87 -2.61
CA LYS A 175 -0.19 11.83 -3.03
C LYS A 175 0.92 11.13 -3.78
N CYS A 176 1.49 11.83 -4.75
CA CYS A 176 2.72 11.43 -5.42
C CYS A 176 3.50 12.68 -5.85
N VAL A 177 4.74 12.50 -6.26
CA VAL A 177 5.55 13.59 -6.83
C VAL A 177 5.35 13.60 -8.34
N ASP A 178 5.11 14.77 -8.91
CA ASP A 178 5.26 14.98 -10.36
C ASP A 178 6.73 15.22 -10.68
N PRO A 179 7.42 14.29 -11.37
CA PRO A 179 8.82 14.45 -11.71
C PRO A 179 9.05 15.61 -12.69
N SER A 180 8.06 15.96 -13.52
CA SER A 180 8.19 17.03 -14.52
C SER A 180 8.24 18.43 -13.89
N ALA A 181 7.66 18.60 -12.70
CA ALA A 181 7.70 19.84 -11.96
C ALA A 181 9.09 20.16 -11.37
N GLY A 182 9.99 19.16 -11.27
CA GLY A 182 11.38 19.34 -10.85
C GLY A 182 11.61 19.92 -9.45
N ASN A 183 10.56 19.98 -8.61
CA ASN A 183 10.58 20.67 -7.32
C ASN A 183 10.46 19.74 -6.11
N GLY A 184 10.30 18.43 -6.35
CA GLY A 184 10.16 17.40 -5.33
C GLY A 184 8.90 17.53 -4.45
N LYS A 185 7.95 18.39 -4.82
CA LYS A 185 6.71 18.58 -4.05
C LYS A 185 5.70 17.49 -4.40
N GLU A 186 4.99 17.05 -3.37
CA GLU A 186 3.84 16.18 -3.55
C GLU A 186 2.68 16.95 -4.16
N MET A 187 1.96 16.27 -5.05
CA MET A 187 0.64 16.66 -5.53
C MET A 187 -0.41 15.65 -5.09
N THR A 188 -1.63 16.13 -4.89
CA THR A 188 -2.79 15.26 -4.66
C THR A 188 -3.21 14.60 -5.97
N VAL A 189 -3.48 13.31 -5.89
CA VAL A 189 -4.02 12.52 -6.99
C VAL A 189 -5.29 11.81 -6.54
N ARG A 190 -6.22 11.64 -7.47
CA ARG A 190 -7.45 10.88 -7.25
C ARG A 190 -7.61 9.84 -8.36
N GLN A 191 -7.83 8.60 -7.97
CA GLN A 191 -8.07 7.49 -8.88
C GLN A 191 -9.48 6.96 -8.66
N VAL A 192 -10.22 6.78 -9.74
CA VAL A 192 -11.59 6.26 -9.74
C VAL A 192 -11.58 4.95 -10.51
N ILE A 193 -11.99 3.85 -9.88
CA ILE A 193 -12.14 2.55 -10.54
C ILE A 193 -13.61 2.21 -10.53
N LYS A 194 -14.18 2.01 -11.71
CA LYS A 194 -15.58 1.65 -11.90
C LYS A 194 -15.70 0.27 -12.54
N GLU A 195 -16.47 -0.60 -11.89
CA GLU A 195 -16.86 -1.88 -12.48
C GLU A 195 -18.07 -1.66 -13.40
N ILE A 196 -17.86 -1.80 -14.70
CA ILE A 196 -18.95 -1.73 -15.69
C ILE A 196 -19.70 -3.07 -15.71
N ASP A 197 -18.95 -4.15 -15.82
CA ASP A 197 -19.43 -5.53 -15.77
C ASP A 197 -18.28 -6.47 -15.32
N PRO A 198 -18.53 -7.78 -15.13
CA PRO A 198 -17.52 -8.71 -14.61
C PRO A 198 -16.23 -8.82 -15.42
N LYS A 199 -16.19 -8.35 -16.67
CA LYS A 199 -15.01 -8.39 -17.55
C LYS A 199 -14.59 -7.01 -18.03
N HIS A 200 -15.22 -5.94 -17.59
CA HIS A 200 -14.95 -4.59 -18.04
C HIS A 200 -14.86 -3.61 -16.87
N GLN A 201 -13.70 -2.97 -16.75
CA GLN A 201 -13.45 -1.93 -15.76
C GLN A 201 -12.94 -0.66 -16.43
N VAL A 202 -13.37 0.48 -15.91
CA VAL A 202 -12.83 1.78 -16.29
C VAL A 202 -12.08 2.34 -15.10
N MET A 203 -10.83 2.73 -15.32
CA MET A 203 -10.05 3.48 -14.35
C MET A 203 -9.82 4.90 -14.87
N GLU A 204 -10.06 5.90 -14.04
CA GLU A 204 -9.72 7.29 -14.33
C GLU A 204 -8.75 7.80 -13.27
N MET A 205 -7.79 8.63 -13.68
CA MET A 205 -6.88 9.31 -12.77
C MET A 205 -6.96 10.82 -12.99
N TYR A 206 -6.94 11.54 -11.88
CA TYR A 206 -7.07 12.98 -11.79
C TYR A 206 -5.91 13.56 -11.01
N GLY A 207 -5.42 14.71 -11.44
CA GLY A 207 -4.32 15.45 -10.82
C GLY A 207 -4.41 16.95 -11.15
N PRO A 208 -3.56 17.78 -10.53
CA PRO A 208 -3.54 19.21 -10.81
C PRO A 208 -3.01 19.49 -12.22
N GLY A 209 -3.70 20.35 -12.96
CA GLY A 209 -3.24 20.92 -14.22
C GLY A 209 -2.32 22.12 -14.02
N PRO A 210 -1.88 22.75 -15.12
CA PRO A 210 -1.02 23.94 -15.06
C PRO A 210 -1.64 25.13 -14.30
N ASP A 211 -2.96 25.20 -14.20
CA ASP A 211 -3.70 26.21 -13.44
C ASP A 211 -3.94 25.80 -11.96
N GLY A 212 -3.40 24.65 -11.54
CA GLY A 212 -3.58 24.07 -10.21
C GLY A 212 -4.94 23.40 -9.99
N LYS A 213 -5.86 23.43 -10.95
CA LYS A 213 -7.16 22.76 -10.83
C LYS A 213 -7.05 21.30 -11.22
N GLU A 214 -7.87 20.48 -10.58
CA GLU A 214 -7.93 19.07 -10.91
C GLU A 214 -8.50 18.87 -12.33
N PHE A 215 -7.86 18.00 -13.12
CA PHE A 215 -8.36 17.53 -14.41
C PHE A 215 -8.09 16.04 -14.59
N LYS A 216 -8.83 15.40 -15.50
CA LYS A 216 -8.61 14.00 -15.86
C LYS A 216 -7.35 13.89 -16.70
N MET A 217 -6.33 13.24 -16.15
CA MET A 217 -5.02 13.05 -16.78
C MET A 217 -4.86 11.67 -17.40
N MET A 218 -5.64 10.68 -16.95
CA MET A 218 -5.61 9.32 -17.49
C MET A 218 -7.00 8.68 -17.45
N GLU A 219 -7.28 7.84 -18.44
CA GLU A 219 -8.41 6.93 -18.50
C GLU A 219 -7.94 5.59 -19.07
N VAL A 220 -8.41 4.48 -18.50
CA VAL A 220 -8.06 3.13 -18.94
C VAL A 220 -9.32 2.28 -19.03
N HIS A 221 -9.62 1.80 -20.21
CA HIS A 221 -10.66 0.78 -20.44
C HIS A 221 -10.01 -0.60 -20.42
N SER A 222 -10.27 -1.37 -19.38
CA SER A 222 -9.68 -2.68 -19.16
C SER A 222 -10.68 -3.80 -19.43
N MET A 223 -10.30 -4.73 -20.29
CA MET A 223 -11.09 -5.91 -20.66
C MET A 223 -10.39 -7.19 -20.21
N ARG A 224 -11.08 -8.04 -19.46
CA ARG A 224 -10.56 -9.35 -19.05
C ARG A 224 -10.80 -10.39 -20.13
N SER A 225 -9.76 -11.14 -20.47
CA SER A 225 -9.85 -12.32 -21.37
C SER A 225 -10.64 -13.45 -20.72
#